data_AF-A0A382UE48-F1
#
_entry.id   AF-A0A382UE48-F1
#
_cell.length_a   1.000
_cell.length_b   1.000
_cell.length_c   1.000
_cell.angle_alpha   90.00
_cell.angle_beta   90.00
_cell.angle_gamma   90.00
#
_symmetry.space_group_name_H-M   'P 1'
#
loop_
_entity.id
_entity.type
_entity.pdbx_description
1 polymer ?
#
loop_
_entity_poly.entity_id
_entity_poly.type
_entity_poly.pdbx_seq_one_letter_code
_entity_poly.pdbx_strand_id
1 'polypeptide(L)'
;MRISLLFTCLFLALSGHAQSLSNMRAIQIQEFGDPEVLQVQEVPIPVPGPGELLVRVHAAAVNPVDTSIRSGRAGGLSGASLPYVPGFDLSGTVTAIGPGVEEFEVDDEVFAM
;
A
#
# COMPACT_ATOMS: atom_id res chain seq x y z
N MET A 1 13.41 21.78 41.43
CA MET A 1 13.07 20.54 42.17
C MET A 1 12.10 19.74 41.30
N ARG A 2 12.60 18.66 40.69
CA ARG A 2 12.01 17.52 39.94
C ARG A 2 10.67 17.66 39.19
N ILE A 3 10.78 17.69 37.86
CA ILE A 3 9.77 17.25 36.87
C ILE A 3 9.83 15.72 36.81
N SER A 4 8.72 15.03 37.05
CA SER A 4 8.64 13.56 36.95
C SER A 4 8.05 13.16 35.60
N LEU A 5 8.92 12.77 34.66
CA LEU A 5 8.52 11.95 33.52
C LEU A 5 8.22 10.53 34.02
N LEU A 6 6.98 10.07 33.85
CA LEU A 6 6.65 8.64 33.92
C LEU A 6 7.15 7.97 32.64
N PHE A 7 8.45 7.68 32.62
CA PHE A 7 8.99 6.55 31.88
C PHE A 7 8.69 5.28 32.69
N THR A 8 8.54 4.15 31.99
CA THR A 8 8.60 2.75 32.48
C THR A 8 7.25 2.07 32.75
N CYS A 9 6.73 1.43 31.70
CA CYS A 9 6.07 0.11 31.65
C CYS A 9 5.57 -0.01 30.21
N LEU A 10 6.07 -0.87 29.33
CA LEU A 10 6.20 -2.30 29.50
C LEU A 10 7.06 -2.83 28.33
N PHE A 11 8.29 -3.26 28.63
CA PHE A 11 8.98 -4.26 27.80
C PHE A 11 8.34 -5.60 28.16
N LEU A 12 7.66 -6.27 27.21
CA LEU A 12 7.65 -7.74 27.00
C LEU A 12 6.52 -8.15 26.05
N ALA A 13 6.84 -8.20 24.76
CA ALA A 13 6.28 -9.17 23.82
C ALA A 13 7.28 -9.32 22.65
N LEU A 14 8.41 -10.00 22.90
CA LEU A 14 9.21 -10.60 21.83
C LEU A 14 8.55 -11.93 21.48
N SER A 15 7.96 -12.04 20.28
CA SER A 15 7.87 -13.25 19.42
C SER A 15 6.68 -13.13 18.46
N GLY A 16 6.86 -12.35 17.40
CA GLY A 16 5.93 -12.26 16.29
C GLY A 16 6.52 -11.22 15.35
N HIS A 17 6.93 -11.66 14.15
CA HIS A 17 7.53 -10.86 13.08
C HIS A 17 7.38 -9.36 13.33
N ALA A 18 8.46 -8.70 13.77
CA ALA A 18 8.51 -7.25 13.71
C ALA A 18 8.48 -6.92 12.21
N GLN A 19 7.27 -6.78 11.65
CA GLN A 19 7.09 -6.19 10.34
C GLN A 19 7.82 -4.86 10.42
N SER A 20 8.84 -4.70 9.58
CA SER A 20 9.46 -3.40 9.42
C SER A 20 8.32 -2.42 9.12
N LEU A 21 8.20 -1.34 9.90
CA LEU A 21 7.25 -0.26 9.62
C LEU A 21 7.53 0.42 8.27
N SER A 22 8.59 0.01 7.57
CA SER A 22 8.92 0.43 6.20
C SER A 22 8.30 -0.43 5.11
N ASN A 23 7.70 -1.59 5.42
CA ASN A 23 7.20 -2.54 4.43
C ASN A 23 5.71 -2.86 4.63
N MET A 24 5.04 -3.22 3.54
CA MET A 24 3.66 -3.68 3.50
C MET A 24 3.54 -4.95 2.67
N ARG A 25 2.47 -5.71 2.91
CA ARG A 25 2.09 -6.84 2.06
C ARG A 25 1.34 -6.33 0.83
N ALA A 26 1.78 -6.76 -0.34
CA ALA A 26 1.10 -6.50 -1.61
C ALA A 26 1.04 -7.78 -2.46
N ILE A 27 0.03 -7.86 -3.33
CA ILE A 27 0.05 -8.84 -4.42
C ILE A 27 0.90 -8.25 -5.55
N GLN A 28 1.98 -8.95 -5.92
CA GLN A 28 2.91 -8.51 -6.95
C GLN A 28 3.15 -9.64 -7.95
N ILE A 29 3.35 -9.26 -9.21
CA ILE A 29 3.76 -10.16 -10.28
C ILE A 29 5.19 -9.84 -10.73
N GLN A 30 6.00 -10.89 -10.89
CA GLN A 30 7.37 -10.80 -11.43
C GLN A 30 7.42 -11.05 -12.94
N GLU A 31 6.37 -11.66 -13.47
CA GLU A 31 6.16 -11.94 -14.89
C GLU A 31 4.66 -11.87 -15.20
N PHE A 32 4.31 -11.62 -16.46
CA PHE A 32 2.92 -11.65 -16.90
C PHE A 32 2.45 -13.10 -17.07
N GLY A 33 1.19 -13.39 -16.74
CA GLY A 33 0.66 -14.74 -16.91
C GLY A 33 -0.73 -14.99 -16.31
N ASP A 34 -1.02 -16.28 -16.16
CA ASP A 34 -2.24 -16.79 -15.51
C ASP A 34 -2.23 -16.48 -14.00
N PRO A 35 -3.36 -16.64 -13.28
CA PRO A 35 -3.48 -16.16 -11.90
C PRO A 35 -2.39 -16.63 -10.93
N GLU A 36 -1.70 -17.74 -11.22
CA GLU A 36 -0.61 -18.31 -10.43
C GLU A 36 0.61 -17.39 -10.30
N VAL A 37 0.77 -16.40 -11.19
CA VAL A 37 1.83 -15.39 -11.07
C VAL A 37 1.61 -14.40 -9.91
N LEU A 38 0.39 -14.33 -9.36
CA LEU A 38 0.05 -13.44 -8.25
C LEU A 38 0.63 -13.98 -6.95
N GLN A 39 1.64 -13.30 -6.42
CA GLN A 39 2.32 -13.70 -5.20
C GLN A 39 2.20 -12.60 -4.15
N VAL A 40 1.97 -12.99 -2.89
CA VAL A 40 2.08 -12.06 -1.76
C VAL A 40 3.55 -11.77 -1.52
N GLN A 41 3.93 -10.50 -1.61
CA GLN A 41 5.28 -10.01 -1.33
C GLN A 41 5.25 -8.99 -0.21
N GLU A 42 6.37 -8.87 0.50
CA GLU A 42 6.65 -7.72 1.37
C GLU A 42 7.39 -6.67 0.54
N VAL A 43 6.77 -5.50 0.34
CA VAL A 43 7.29 -4.40 -0.49
C VAL A 43 7.43 -3.14 0.35
N PRO A 44 8.34 -2.21 0.03
CA PRO A 44 8.44 -0.95 0.75
C PRO A 44 7.12 -0.16 0.70
N ILE A 45 6.76 0.47 1.81
CA ILE A 45 5.68 1.45 1.86
C ILE A 45 6.12 2.68 1.06
N PRO A 46 5.35 3.11 0.05
CA PRO A 46 5.70 4.28 -0.74
C PRO A 46 5.59 5.56 0.10
N VAL A 47 6.41 6.55 -0.25
CA VAL A 47 6.33 7.90 0.31
C VAL A 47 5.54 8.75 -0.68
N PRO A 48 4.42 9.38 -0.28
CA PRO A 48 3.60 10.17 -1.20
C PRO A 48 4.37 11.41 -1.68
N GLY A 49 4.41 11.59 -2.99
CA GLY A 49 4.96 12.78 -3.65
C GLY A 49 3.98 13.97 -3.67
N PRO A 50 4.34 15.09 -4.31
CA PRO A 50 3.45 16.25 -4.41
C PRO A 50 2.10 15.89 -5.05
N GLY A 51 1.00 16.29 -4.40
CA GLY A 51 -0.36 15.99 -4.85
C GLY A 51 -0.83 14.55 -4.61
N GLU A 52 -0.06 13.71 -3.91
CA GLU A 52 -0.39 12.31 -3.65
C GLU A 52 -0.83 12.07 -2.20
N LEU A 53 -1.67 11.05 -2.01
CA LEU A 53 -2.05 10.50 -0.71
C LEU A 53 -1.41 9.13 -0.52
N LEU A 54 -1.00 8.82 0.71
CA LEU A 54 -0.74 7.45 1.12
C LEU A 54 -1.98 6.90 1.82
N VAL A 55 -2.54 5.81 1.28
CA VAL A 55 -3.76 5.20 1.79
C VAL A 55 -3.47 3.80 2.32
N ARG A 56 -3.89 3.52 3.56
CA ARG A 56 -4.01 2.16 4.08
C ARG A 56 -5.27 1.53 3.50
N VAL A 57 -5.07 0.65 2.52
CA VAL A 57 -6.16 -0.05 1.84
C VAL A 57 -6.86 -1.04 2.78
N HIS A 58 -8.18 -0.93 2.90
CA HIS A 58 -9.04 -1.88 3.60
C HIS A 58 -9.67 -2.89 2.65
N ALA A 59 -10.04 -2.43 1.45
CA ALA A 59 -10.57 -3.29 0.39
C ALA A 59 -10.14 -2.78 -0.99
N ALA A 60 -9.93 -3.72 -1.91
CA ALA A 60 -9.67 -3.45 -3.33
C ALA A 60 -10.64 -4.28 -4.17
N ALA A 61 -11.16 -3.71 -5.26
CA ALA A 61 -11.98 -4.46 -6.21
C ALA A 61 -11.10 -5.17 -7.23
N VAL A 62 -11.65 -6.21 -7.86
CA VAL A 62 -11.01 -6.90 -8.99
C VAL A 62 -11.87 -6.69 -10.22
N ASN A 63 -11.32 -5.97 -11.19
CA ASN A 63 -11.95 -5.61 -12.45
C ASN A 63 -11.34 -6.40 -13.62
N PRO A 64 -12.04 -6.48 -14.78
CA PRO A 64 -11.49 -7.13 -15.97
C PRO A 64 -10.14 -6.56 -16.41
N VAL A 65 -9.92 -5.26 -16.23
CA VAL A 65 -8.66 -4.58 -16.58
C VAL A 65 -7.47 -5.14 -15.78
N ASP A 66 -7.63 -5.40 -14.48
CA ASP A 66 -6.58 -5.98 -13.64
C ASP A 66 -6.11 -7.32 -14.21
N THR A 67 -7.07 -8.16 -14.61
CA THR A 67 -6.76 -9.48 -15.18
C THR A 67 -6.14 -9.38 -16.57
N SER A 68 -6.54 -8.38 -17.36
CA SER A 68 -5.99 -8.12 -18.69
C SER A 68 -4.54 -7.66 -18.60
N ILE A 69 -4.22 -6.78 -17.65
CA ILE A 69 -2.84 -6.29 -17.42
C ILE A 69 -1.97 -7.40 -16.85
N ARG A 70 -2.43 -8.10 -15.81
CA ARG A 70 -1.70 -9.24 -15.20
C ARG A 70 -1.36 -10.32 -16.23
N SER A 71 -2.28 -10.64 -17.14
CA SER A 71 -2.04 -11.63 -18.21
C SER A 71 -1.19 -11.12 -19.37
N GLY A 72 -0.80 -9.83 -19.39
CA GLY A 72 -0.08 -9.21 -20.49
C GLY A 72 -0.94 -8.90 -21.72
N ARG A 73 -2.26 -9.20 -21.69
CA ARG A 73 -3.19 -8.99 -22.81
C ARG A 73 -3.48 -7.52 -23.08
N ALA A 74 -3.33 -6.65 -22.08
CA ALA A 74 -3.43 -5.20 -22.26
C ALA A 74 -2.26 -4.60 -23.07
N GLY A 75 -1.17 -5.37 -23.26
CA GLY A 75 0.03 -4.90 -23.94
C GLY A 75 0.64 -3.65 -23.31
N GLY A 76 1.39 -2.89 -24.11
CA GLY A 76 2.03 -1.64 -23.67
C GLY A 76 1.08 -0.49 -23.32
N LEU A 77 -0.22 -0.64 -23.59
CA LEU A 77 -1.24 0.37 -23.27
C LEU A 77 -1.47 0.52 -21.76
N SER A 78 -1.09 -0.49 -20.98
CA SER A 78 -1.22 -0.49 -19.52
C SER A 78 -0.18 0.38 -18.81
N GLY A 79 0.96 0.66 -19.45
CA GLY A 79 2.13 1.26 -18.79
C GLY A 79 2.75 0.41 -17.68
N ALA A 80 2.28 -0.82 -17.46
CA ALA A 80 2.77 -1.68 -16.39
C ALA A 80 4.20 -2.16 -16.67
N SER A 81 5.10 -1.90 -15.72
CA SER A 81 6.46 -2.44 -15.69
C SER A 81 6.61 -3.45 -14.57
N LEU A 82 7.36 -4.52 -14.83
CA LEU A 82 7.64 -5.54 -13.83
C LEU A 82 8.81 -5.08 -12.92
N PRO A 83 8.74 -5.33 -11.60
CA PRO A 83 7.65 -6.01 -10.91
C PRO A 83 6.41 -5.11 -10.72
N TYR A 84 5.21 -5.67 -10.91
CA TYR A 84 3.96 -4.89 -10.98
C TYR A 84 2.98 -5.29 -9.85
N VAL A 85 2.36 -4.29 -9.21
CA VAL A 85 1.28 -4.47 -8.22
C VAL A 85 -0.06 -4.13 -8.89
N PRO A 86 -0.93 -5.12 -9.17
CA PRO A 86 -2.24 -4.88 -9.77
C PRO A 86 -3.23 -4.21 -8.80
N GLY A 87 -4.24 -3.53 -9.37
CA GLY A 87 -5.33 -2.89 -8.65
C GLY A 87 -5.58 -1.46 -9.15
N PHE A 88 -6.83 -1.16 -9.53
CA PHE A 88 -7.28 0.18 -9.91
C PHE A 88 -8.19 0.81 -8.86
N ASP A 89 -9.00 -0.01 -8.18
CA ASP A 89 -10.00 0.47 -7.24
C ASP A 89 -9.61 0.13 -5.81
N LEU A 90 -9.82 1.08 -4.89
CA LEU A 90 -9.59 0.88 -3.47
C LEU A 90 -10.58 1.65 -2.61
N SER A 91 -10.71 1.20 -1.36
CA SER A 91 -11.21 1.99 -0.24
C SER A 91 -10.29 1.83 0.96
N GLY A 92 -10.09 2.91 1.71
CA GLY A 92 -9.03 2.95 2.71
C GLY A 92 -9.07 4.18 3.59
N THR A 93 -8.05 4.29 4.43
CA THR A 93 -7.83 5.46 5.29
C THR A 93 -6.54 6.17 4.91
N VAL A 94 -6.55 7.50 4.83
CA VAL A 94 -5.36 8.30 4.57
C VAL A 94 -4.40 8.19 5.76
N THR A 95 -3.15 7.77 5.52
CA THR A 95 -2.10 7.63 6.55
C THR A 95 -0.93 8.60 6.38
N ALA A 96 -0.77 9.21 5.21
CA ALA A 96 0.15 10.33 4.99
C ALA A 96 -0.28 11.16 3.78
N ILE A 97 0.13 12.42 3.75
CA ILE A 97 -0.23 13.38 2.71
C ILE A 97 1.05 13.97 2.12
N GLY A 98 1.11 14.02 0.79
CA GLY A 98 2.18 14.66 0.05
C GLY A 98 2.04 16.19 -0.02
N PRO A 99 3.11 16.92 -0.37
CA PRO A 99 3.06 18.38 -0.46
C PRO A 99 1.98 18.90 -1.40
N GLY A 100 1.26 19.94 -1.00
CA GLY A 100 0.31 20.67 -1.85
C GLY A 100 -1.08 20.06 -1.96
N VAL A 101 -1.38 19.00 -1.20
CA VAL A 101 -2.76 18.53 -1.01
C VAL A 101 -3.39 19.34 0.13
N GLU A 102 -4.55 19.96 -0.11
CA GLU A 102 -5.25 20.80 0.87
C GLU A 102 -6.64 20.26 1.23
N GLU A 103 -7.16 19.33 0.44
CA GLU A 103 -8.54 18.84 0.49
C GLU A 103 -8.74 17.62 1.39
N PHE A 104 -7.65 17.04 1.90
CA PHE A 104 -7.67 15.79 2.68
C PHE A 104 -6.85 15.92 3.96
N GLU A 105 -7.23 15.18 4.99
CA GLU A 105 -6.53 15.05 6.26
C GLU A 105 -6.15 13.59 6.53
N VAL A 106 -5.16 13.37 7.41
CA VAL A 106 -4.87 12.02 7.93
C VAL A 106 -6.09 11.53 8.69
N ASP A 107 -6.36 10.23 8.59
CA ASP A 107 -7.54 9.54 9.12
C ASP A 107 -8.85 9.72 8.33
N ASP A 108 -8.83 10.47 7.21
CA ASP A 108 -9.96 10.50 6.28
C ASP A 108 -10.22 9.12 5.66
N GLU A 109 -11.50 8.76 5.55
CA GLU A 109 -11.95 7.59 4.79
C GLU A 109 -12.17 7.96 3.32
N VAL A 110 -11.49 7.25 2.42
CA VAL A 110 -11.47 7.55 0.98
C VAL A 110 -11.72 6.31 0.12
N PHE A 111 -12.18 6.55 -1.12
CA PHE A 111 -12.23 5.54 -2.16
C PHE A 111 -11.71 6.11 -3.49
N ALA A 112 -11.20 5.25 -4.36
CA ALA A 112 -10.73 5.60 -5.71
C ALA A 112 -11.06 4.48 -6.70
N MET A 113 -11.16 4.84 -7.98
CA MET A 113 -11.40 3.98 -9.15
C MET A 113 -10.61 4.47 -10.36
#